data_AF-X1KHW0-F1
#
_entry.id   AF-X1KHW0-F1
#
_cell.length_a   1.000
_cell.length_b   1.000
_cell.length_c   1.000
_cell.angle_alpha   90.00
_cell.angle_beta   90.00
_cell.angle_gamma   90.00
#
_symmetry.space_group_name_H-M   'P 1'
#
loop_
_entity.id
_entity.type
_entity.pdbx_description
1 polymer ?
#
loop_
_entity_poly.entity_id
_entity_poly.type
_entity_poly.pdbx_seq_one_letter_code
_entity_poly.pdbx_strand_id
1 'polypeptide(L)'
;VKEADLVIIATPVLTVKEILSKIANYVHPGCIVTDTASTKLEVMKWAEEILPPTVDFIGGHPMAGKESYGMRAAEAKLFQGCVYCLTPARRASAEAIDRVADEPQANDSNTHLFIISWT
;
A
#
# COMPACT_ATOMS: atom_id res chain seq x y z
N VAL A 1 13.21 1.26 1.79
CA VAL A 1 12.49 0.02 1.41
C VAL A 1 13.19 -1.28 1.81
N LYS A 2 14.53 -1.39 1.79
CA LYS A 2 15.25 -2.67 2.07
C LYS A 2 14.97 -3.31 3.43
N GLU A 3 14.69 -2.50 4.44
CA GLU A 3 14.40 -2.94 5.82
C GLU A 3 12.92 -2.75 6.17
N ALA A 4 12.07 -2.40 5.20
CA ALA A 4 10.65 -2.14 5.47
C ALA A 4 9.86 -3.45 5.48
N ASP A 5 9.10 -3.67 6.55
CA ASP A 5 8.13 -4.78 6.65
C ASP A 5 6.84 -4.46 5.91
N LEU A 6 6.51 -3.17 5.81
CA LEU A 6 5.32 -2.66 5.12
C LEU A 6 5.71 -1.46 4.22
N VAL A 7 5.26 -1.52 2.97
CA VAL A 7 5.42 -0.45 1.97
C VAL A 7 4.06 0.03 1.51
N ILE A 8 3.79 1.34 1.65
CA ILE A 8 2.55 1.97 1.17
C ILE A 8 2.86 2.88 -0.01
N ILE A 9 2.28 2.57 -1.18
CA ILE A 9 2.37 3.40 -2.37
C ILE A 9 1.17 4.36 -2.39
N ALA A 10 1.40 5.60 -1.96
CA ALA A 10 0.42 6.68 -1.87
C ALA A 10 0.61 7.72 -2.98
N THR A 11 0.75 7.24 -4.22
CA THR A 11 0.95 8.05 -5.43
C THR A 11 -0.23 7.90 -6.41
N PRO A 12 -0.44 8.84 -7.37
CA PRO A 12 -1.38 8.67 -8.45
C PRO A 12 -1.14 7.37 -9.20
N VAL A 13 -2.24 6.74 -9.58
CA VAL A 13 -2.31 5.43 -10.25
C VAL A 13 -1.31 5.29 -11.40
N LEU A 14 -1.09 6.36 -12.19
CA LEU A 14 -0.21 6.38 -13.36
C LEU A 14 1.27 6.10 -13.02
N THR A 15 1.68 6.34 -11.78
CA THR A 15 3.07 6.14 -11.33
C THR A 15 3.28 4.81 -10.60
N VAL A 16 2.21 4.12 -10.22
CA VAL A 16 2.29 2.90 -9.40
C VAL A 16 3.13 1.83 -10.09
N LYS A 17 2.93 1.61 -11.40
CA LYS A 17 3.71 0.64 -12.18
C LYS A 17 5.21 0.91 -12.12
N GLU A 18 5.61 2.16 -12.30
CA GLU A 18 7.02 2.56 -12.28
C GLU A 18 7.63 2.35 -10.89
N ILE A 19 6.88 2.68 -9.84
CA ILE A 19 7.31 2.51 -8.45
C ILE A 19 7.48 1.02 -8.14
N LEU A 20 6.52 0.17 -8.50
CA LEU A 20 6.62 -1.28 -8.36
C LEU A 20 7.91 -1.81 -9.00
N SER A 21 8.20 -1.39 -10.24
CA SER A 21 9.44 -1.78 -10.94
C SER A 21 10.70 -1.33 -10.23
N LYS A 22 10.69 -0.12 -9.65
CA LYS A 22 11.83 0.45 -8.92
C LYS A 22 12.07 -0.28 -7.59
N ILE A 23 11.03 -0.73 -6.90
CA ILE A 23 11.17 -1.35 -5.57
C ILE A 23 11.33 -2.88 -5.62
N ALA A 24 10.95 -3.54 -6.72
CA ALA A 24 10.88 -5.01 -6.82
C ALA A 24 12.16 -5.73 -6.39
N ASN A 25 13.34 -5.17 -6.70
CA ASN A 25 14.63 -5.75 -6.35
C ASN A 25 15.14 -5.38 -4.95
N TYR A 26 14.41 -4.55 -4.22
CA TYR A 26 14.81 -4.02 -2.92
C TYR A 26 13.88 -4.43 -1.79
N VAL A 27 12.66 -4.87 -2.08
CA VAL A 27 11.76 -5.45 -1.08
C VAL A 27 12.27 -6.83 -0.68
N HIS A 28 12.28 -7.12 0.61
CA HIS A 28 12.76 -8.39 1.14
C HIS A 28 11.63 -9.44 1.15
N PRO A 29 11.96 -10.75 1.15
CA PRO A 29 10.95 -11.81 1.32
C PRO A 29 10.14 -11.62 2.61
N GLY A 30 8.81 -11.71 2.53
CA GLY A 30 7.90 -11.48 3.66
C GLY A 30 7.45 -10.01 3.81
N CYS A 31 8.01 -9.08 3.03
CA CYS A 31 7.54 -7.70 2.97
C CYS A 31 6.09 -7.66 2.47
N ILE A 32 5.29 -6.77 3.06
CA ILE A 32 3.95 -6.44 2.59
C ILE A 32 4.02 -5.16 1.76
N VAL A 33 3.40 -5.16 0.59
CA VAL A 33 3.26 -3.97 -0.27
C VAL A 33 1.78 -3.69 -0.49
N THR A 34 1.38 -2.44 -0.28
CA THR A 34 0.02 -1.96 -0.54
C THR A 34 0.06 -0.62 -1.28
N ASP A 35 -1.10 -0.19 -1.78
CA ASP A 35 -1.27 1.07 -2.49
C ASP A 35 -2.58 1.76 -2.08
N THR A 36 -2.75 3.00 -2.53
CA THR A 36 -4.00 3.76 -2.31
C THR A 36 -4.69 4.16 -3.61
N ALA A 37 -4.34 3.58 -4.76
CA ALA A 37 -4.86 4.00 -6.06
C ALA A 37 -6.36 3.71 -6.23
N SER A 38 -7.04 4.48 -7.08
CA SER A 38 -8.46 4.30 -7.39
C SER A 38 -8.80 3.11 -8.25
N THR A 39 -7.86 2.65 -9.08
CA THR A 39 -8.09 1.54 -10.00
C THR A 39 -7.35 0.29 -9.52
N LYS A 40 -8.08 -0.80 -9.27
CA LYS A 40 -7.48 -2.05 -8.74
C LYS A 40 -7.13 -3.06 -9.81
N LEU A 41 -7.89 -3.19 -10.88
CA LEU A 41 -7.63 -4.22 -11.89
C LEU A 41 -6.21 -4.12 -12.47
N GLU A 42 -5.80 -2.93 -12.91
CA GLU A 42 -4.48 -2.68 -13.48
C GLU A 42 -3.37 -2.78 -12.43
N VAL A 43 -3.60 -2.22 -11.24
CA VAL A 43 -2.61 -2.26 -10.16
C VAL A 43 -2.33 -3.69 -9.71
N MET A 44 -3.38 -4.51 -9.52
CA MET A 44 -3.23 -5.92 -9.17
C MET A 44 -2.45 -6.67 -10.24
N LYS A 45 -2.76 -6.41 -11.53
CA LYS A 45 -2.03 -7.02 -12.64
C LYS A 45 -0.54 -6.65 -12.64
N TRP A 46 -0.22 -5.36 -12.46
CA TRP A 46 1.18 -4.92 -12.42
C TRP A 46 1.92 -5.50 -11.22
N ALA A 47 1.30 -5.55 -10.05
CA ALA A 47 1.89 -6.15 -8.87
C ALA A 47 2.20 -7.63 -9.08
N GLU A 48 1.28 -8.38 -9.69
CA GLU A 48 1.49 -9.79 -10.02
C GLU A 48 2.62 -10.01 -11.04
N GLU A 49 2.75 -9.12 -12.03
CA GLU A 49 3.81 -9.19 -13.05
C GLU A 49 5.20 -8.79 -12.54
N ILE A 50 5.27 -7.84 -11.59
CA ILE A 50 6.50 -7.14 -11.23
C ILE A 50 7.08 -7.58 -9.89
N LEU A 51 6.23 -7.83 -8.88
CA LEU A 51 6.72 -8.13 -7.54
C LEU A 51 7.20 -9.59 -7.42
N PRO A 52 8.26 -9.85 -6.65
CA PRO A 52 8.69 -11.21 -6.35
C PRO A 52 7.55 -12.02 -5.71
N PRO A 53 7.46 -13.34 -5.97
CA PRO A 53 6.43 -14.20 -5.39
C PRO A 53 6.53 -14.35 -3.85
N THR A 54 7.64 -13.90 -3.28
CA THR A 54 7.92 -13.89 -1.84
C THR A 54 7.37 -12.65 -1.12
N VAL A 55 6.70 -11.75 -1.82
CA VAL A 55 6.16 -10.49 -1.30
C VAL A 55 4.64 -10.57 -1.34
N ASP A 56 4.01 -10.17 -0.23
CA ASP A 56 2.56 -10.06 -0.16
C ASP A 56 2.11 -8.72 -0.75
N PHE A 57 1.14 -8.76 -1.67
CA PHE A 57 0.53 -7.55 -2.21
C PHE A 57 -0.95 -7.47 -1.89
N ILE A 58 -1.38 -6.34 -1.34
CA ILE A 58 -2.79 -6.05 -1.02
C ILE A 58 -3.11 -4.71 -1.66
N GLY A 59 -3.89 -4.70 -2.74
CA GLY A 59 -4.32 -3.47 -3.38
C GLY A 59 -5.31 -2.72 -2.50
N GLY A 60 -5.14 -1.41 -2.33
CA GLY A 60 -5.94 -0.62 -1.40
C GLY A 60 -6.63 0.60 -2.04
N HIS A 61 -7.88 0.84 -1.69
CA HIS A 61 -8.60 2.04 -2.11
C HIS A 61 -9.37 2.69 -0.95
N PRO A 62 -8.79 3.69 -0.29
CA PRO A 62 -9.50 4.47 0.71
C PRO A 62 -10.51 5.40 0.03
N MET A 63 -11.79 5.23 0.34
CA MET A 63 -12.86 6.13 -0.10
C MET A 63 -13.02 7.31 0.87
N ALA A 64 -11.91 8.01 1.11
CA ALA A 64 -11.78 9.13 2.04
C ALA A 64 -11.31 10.38 1.30
N GLY A 65 -12.08 10.80 0.30
CA GLY A 65 -11.76 12.00 -0.48
C GLY A 65 -12.02 13.27 0.32
N LYS A 66 -11.05 14.17 0.35
CA LYS A 66 -11.23 15.60 0.66
C LYS A 66 -10.93 16.41 -0.60
N GLU A 67 -11.54 17.59 -0.73
CA GLU A 67 -11.21 18.54 -1.80
C GLU A 67 -9.81 19.17 -1.63
N SER A 68 -9.17 18.96 -0.48
CA SER A 68 -7.82 19.40 -0.15
C SER A 68 -6.78 18.31 -0.43
N TYR A 69 -5.65 18.72 -1.04
CA TYR A 69 -4.58 17.83 -1.48
C TYR A 69 -3.22 18.21 -0.87
N GLY A 70 -2.28 17.27 -0.89
CA GLY A 70 -0.89 17.47 -0.45
C GLY A 70 -0.64 17.24 1.04
N MET A 71 0.64 17.16 1.45
CA MET A 71 1.05 16.84 2.83
C MET A 71 0.41 17.71 3.91
N ARG A 72 0.13 18.99 3.61
CA ARG A 72 -0.49 19.91 4.57
C ARG A 72 -1.94 19.58 4.90
N ALA A 73 -2.61 18.78 4.06
CA ALA A 73 -3.96 18.29 4.28
C ALA A 73 -4.00 16.90 4.93
N ALA A 74 -2.83 16.33 5.26
CA ALA A 74 -2.75 15.03 5.92
C ALA A 74 -3.30 15.14 7.36
N GLU A 75 -4.26 14.27 7.68
CA GLU A 75 -4.88 14.20 8.99
C GLU A 75 -4.90 12.75 9.47
N ALA A 76 -4.51 12.50 10.72
CA ALA A 76 -4.47 11.14 11.28
C ALA A 76 -5.84 10.44 11.24
N LYS A 77 -6.94 11.21 11.25
CA LYS A 77 -8.31 10.71 11.22
C LYS A 77 -8.92 10.69 9.82
N LEU A 78 -8.13 10.93 8.76
CA LEU A 78 -8.65 11.07 7.40
C LEU A 78 -9.50 9.85 6.96
N PHE A 79 -9.09 8.65 7.37
CA PHE A 79 -9.76 7.40 7.01
C PHE A 79 -10.79 6.93 8.04
N GLN A 80 -10.97 7.64 9.16
CA GLN A 80 -11.85 7.22 10.24
C GLN A 80 -13.32 7.23 9.79
N GLY A 81 -13.98 6.06 9.84
CA GLY A 81 -15.37 5.92 9.41
C GLY A 81 -15.57 5.87 7.89
N CYS A 82 -14.48 5.87 7.11
CA CYS A 82 -14.53 5.69 5.67
C CYS A 82 -14.44 4.21 5.29
N VAL A 83 -14.98 3.86 4.12
CA VAL A 83 -14.76 2.55 3.53
C VAL A 83 -13.33 2.49 2.96
N TYR A 84 -12.58 1.47 3.36
CA TYR A 84 -11.30 1.13 2.74
C TYR A 84 -11.48 -0.21 2.02
N CYS A 85 -11.48 -0.18 0.68
CA CYS A 85 -11.56 -1.41 -0.11
C CYS A 85 -10.20 -2.07 -0.23
N LEU A 86 -10.09 -3.35 0.16
CA LEU A 86 -8.89 -4.16 0.03
C LEU A 86 -9.09 -5.23 -1.05
N THR A 87 -8.07 -5.41 -1.88
CA THR A 87 -8.03 -6.43 -2.94
C THR A 87 -6.75 -7.24 -2.77
N PRO A 88 -6.78 -8.33 -1.99
CA PRO A 88 -5.61 -9.18 -1.79
C PRO A 88 -5.18 -9.86 -3.09
N ALA A 89 -3.87 -9.97 -3.33
CA ALA A 89 -3.35 -10.80 -4.40
C ALA A 89 -3.67 -12.28 -4.13
N ARG A 90 -3.68 -13.11 -5.18
CA ARG A 90 -4.02 -14.55 -5.06
C ARG A 90 -3.15 -15.32 -4.05
N ARG A 91 -1.92 -14.87 -3.83
CA ARG A 91 -0.95 -15.50 -2.93
C ARG A 91 -0.81 -14.76 -1.59
N ALA A 92 -1.57 -13.68 -1.38
CA ALA A 92 -1.46 -12.88 -0.18
C ALA A 92 -1.81 -13.73 1.05
N SER A 93 -0.93 -13.69 2.05
CA SER A 93 -1.17 -14.36 3.32
C SER A 93 -2.33 -13.72 4.10
N ALA A 94 -3.04 -14.50 4.92
CA ALA A 94 -4.09 -13.96 5.79
C ALA A 94 -3.54 -12.92 6.78
N GLU A 95 -2.34 -13.18 7.32
CA GLU A 95 -1.63 -12.25 8.20
C GLU A 95 -1.37 -10.90 7.53
N ALA A 96 -0.96 -10.88 6.25
CA ALA A 96 -0.76 -9.63 5.54
C ALA A 96 -2.07 -8.87 5.27
N ILE A 97 -3.17 -9.58 5.03
CA ILE A 97 -4.51 -8.98 4.86
C ILE A 97 -4.94 -8.32 6.17
N ASP A 98 -4.85 -9.05 7.29
CA ASP A 98 -5.23 -8.56 8.61
C ASP A 98 -4.39 -7.35 8.99
N ARG A 99 -3.07 -7.40 8.76
CA ARG A 99 -2.15 -6.30 9.05
C ARG A 99 -2.50 -5.03 8.25
N VAL A 100 -2.82 -5.15 6.96
CA VAL A 100 -3.23 -3.98 6.15
C VAL A 100 -4.63 -3.48 6.55
N ALA A 101 -5.53 -4.37 6.99
CA ALA A 101 -6.86 -4.00 7.47
C ALA A 101 -6.82 -3.24 8.80
N ASP A 102 -5.87 -3.57 9.67
CA ASP A 102 -5.69 -2.95 10.99
C ASP A 102 -4.81 -1.69 10.94
N GLU A 103 -3.97 -1.52 9.91
CA GLU A 103 -3.04 -0.38 9.76
C GLU A 103 -3.69 1.02 9.86
N PRO A 104 -4.92 1.29 9.36
CA PRO A 104 -5.59 2.57 9.60
C PRO A 104 -5.78 2.92 11.08
N GLN A 105 -5.54 1.96 11.98
CA GLN A 105 -5.71 2.07 13.44
C GLN A 105 -4.42 1.73 14.22
N ALA A 106 -3.39 1.18 13.57
CA ALA A 106 -2.22 0.65 14.25
C ALA A 106 -1.18 1.72 14.58
N ASN A 107 -0.68 1.69 15.81
CA ASN A 107 0.39 2.54 16.34
C ASN A 107 1.53 1.65 16.86
N ASP A 108 1.89 0.61 16.09
CA ASP A 108 2.89 -0.37 16.51
C ASP A 108 4.31 0.18 16.31
N SER A 109 5.01 0.39 17.42
CA SER A 109 6.36 0.95 17.50
C SER A 109 7.46 0.09 16.88
N ASN A 110 7.17 -1.16 16.48
CA ASN A 110 8.18 -2.10 15.98
C ASN A 110 8.05 -2.45 14.48
N THR A 111 7.11 -1.83 13.75
CA THR A 111 6.97 -2.03 12.30
C THR A 111 7.79 -1.00 11.53
N HIS A 112 8.69 -1.46 10.66
CA HIS A 112 9.39 -0.57 9.73
C HIS A 112 8.47 -0.21 8.55
N LEU A 113 7.77 0.92 8.67
CA LEU A 113 6.88 1.45 7.63
C LEU A 113 7.62 2.35 6.64
N PHE A 114 7.41 2.13 5.34
CA PHE A 114 7.92 3.00 4.28
C PHE A 114 6.78 3.51 3.39
N ILE A 115 6.53 4.82 3.40
CA ILE A 115 5.48 5.47 2.60
C ILE A 115 6.12 6.16 1.39
N ILE A 116 5.60 5.89 0.19
CA ILE A 116 5.96 6.58 -1.05
C ILE A 116 4.80 7.52 -1.41
N SER A 117 4.93 8.81 -1.09
CA SER A 117 3.92 9.84 -1.37
C SER A 117 4.49 10.98 -2.21
N TRP A 118 3.63 11.82 -2.78
CA TRP A 118 4.04 13.02 -3.50
C TRP A 118 4.48 14.11 -2.52
N THR A 119 5.61 14.75 -2.81
CA THR A 119 6.04 16.03 -2.22
C THR A 119 5.40 17.19 -2.95
#